data_AF-A0A812YA26-F1
#
_entry.id   AF-A0A812YA26-F1
#
_cell.length_a   1.000
_cell.length_b   1.000
_cell.length_c   1.000
_cell.angle_alpha   90.00
_cell.angle_beta   90.00
_cell.angle_gamma   90.00
#
_symmetry.space_group_name_H-M   'P 1'
#
loop_
_entity.id
_entity.type
_entity.pdbx_description
1 polymer ?
#
loop_
_entity_poly.entity_id
_entity_poly.type
_entity_poly.pdbx_seq_one_letter_code
_entity_poly.pdbx_strand_id
1 'polypeptide(L)'
;MAVSSFQCRASAMSCLGADAVTEMEGHSLDNGSVKDMIREHHAALMRELSKQQEILYSLQCWSQDFSHRQFAAPPGHLAFTAIPAPSPCENQSKPQAAKQHSRASKLDSPSSAISENTKASRIVTQIQARIGAVKEKKLTPTRETRMAKLYGFVADGPLDILAGIIILINALFLVVEMQQRGSAAESIVRMYPEWPANTDRPEIYEDIEYAFLAFYVCETVLRITVLRKEWYYHPEEGVQWGNFLDALIVLFGLTDLVIAKIVLPQEGFEFFVCSPSAGIGGYTQFETVCW
;
A
#
# COMPACT_ATOMS: atom_id res chain seq x y z
N MET A 1 22.63 15.88 36.36
CA MET A 1 21.67 16.74 35.63
C MET A 1 22.48 17.62 34.70
N ALA A 2 22.60 17.23 33.43
CA ALA A 2 23.40 17.95 32.43
C ALA A 2 22.45 18.66 31.46
N VAL A 3 22.51 19.99 31.45
CA VAL A 3 21.73 20.85 30.56
C VAL A 3 22.46 20.92 29.22
N SER A 4 21.93 20.28 28.18
CA SER A 4 22.45 20.42 26.83
C SER A 4 21.85 21.65 26.17
N SER A 5 22.69 22.67 25.97
CA SER A 5 22.41 23.83 25.14
C SER A 5 22.21 23.41 23.67
N PHE A 6 20.98 23.47 23.17
CA PHE A 6 20.68 23.36 21.75
C PHE A 6 21.14 24.65 21.04
N GLN A 7 22.27 24.56 20.34
CA GLN A 7 22.63 25.55 19.32
C GLN A 7 21.69 25.38 18.11
N CYS A 8 20.76 26.31 17.94
CA CYS A 8 20.02 26.49 16.70
C CYS A 8 21.01 26.86 15.58
N ARG A 9 21.35 25.86 14.76
CA ARG A 9 22.00 26.08 13.47
C ARG A 9 20.91 26.58 12.51
N ALA A 10 20.84 27.89 12.32
CA ALA A 10 20.06 28.49 11.26
C ALA A 10 20.61 27.98 9.91
N SER A 11 19.91 27.02 9.31
CA SER A 11 20.19 26.58 7.95
C SER A 11 19.87 27.75 7.01
N ALA A 12 20.92 28.28 6.39
CA ALA A 12 20.85 29.07 5.18
C ALA A 12 20.28 28.18 4.06
N MET A 13 18.96 28.20 3.93
CA MET A 13 18.24 27.71 2.75
C MET A 13 16.98 28.56 2.56
N SER A 14 17.21 29.86 2.55
CA SER A 14 16.42 30.85 1.84
C SER A 14 17.24 31.22 0.60
N CYS A 15 16.58 31.55 -0.51
CA CYS A 15 17.14 31.91 -1.83
C CYS A 15 17.16 30.82 -2.92
N LEU A 16 16.10 30.01 -3.03
CA LEU A 16 15.72 29.39 -4.31
C LEU A 16 14.20 29.49 -4.46
N GLY A 17 13.74 30.60 -5.05
CA GLY A 17 12.31 30.79 -5.34
C GLY A 17 11.84 32.22 -5.58
N ALA A 18 12.70 33.13 -6.06
CA ALA A 18 12.27 34.50 -6.37
C ALA A 18 12.61 34.97 -7.81
N ASP A 19 13.39 34.23 -8.60
CA ASP A 19 13.89 34.73 -9.89
C ASP A 19 13.36 33.96 -11.12
N ALA A 20 12.12 33.50 -11.05
CA ALA A 20 11.37 33.04 -12.24
C ALA A 20 10.01 33.74 -12.32
N VAL A 21 9.97 35.03 -11.99
CA VAL A 21 9.01 35.96 -12.60
C VAL A 21 9.74 36.57 -13.79
N THR A 22 10.00 35.74 -14.79
CA THR A 22 10.22 36.24 -16.15
C THR A 22 8.98 37.04 -16.50
N GLU A 23 9.19 38.32 -16.83
CA GLU A 23 8.23 39.19 -17.50
C GLU A 23 7.44 38.38 -18.52
N MET A 24 6.23 37.94 -18.13
CA MET A 24 5.18 37.72 -19.11
C MET A 24 4.78 39.12 -19.55
N GLU A 25 5.48 39.58 -20.58
CA GLU A 25 5.04 40.64 -21.47
C GLU A 25 3.52 40.56 -21.59
N GLY A 26 2.86 41.67 -21.25
CA GLY A 26 1.42 41.78 -21.07
C GLY A 26 0.64 41.52 -22.35
N HIS A 27 0.62 40.28 -22.81
CA HIS A 27 -0.43 39.73 -23.62
C HIS A 27 -1.66 39.71 -22.72
N SER A 28 -2.43 40.79 -22.80
CA SER A 28 -3.84 40.84 -22.41
C SER A 28 -4.46 39.50 -22.78
N LEU A 29 -4.62 38.61 -21.79
CA LEU A 29 -5.29 37.33 -21.95
C LEU A 29 -6.70 37.67 -22.38
N ASP A 30 -6.92 37.57 -23.69
CA ASP A 30 -8.23 37.79 -24.28
C ASP A 30 -9.19 36.86 -23.54
N ASN A 31 -10.27 37.44 -22.99
CA ASN A 31 -11.28 36.69 -22.25
C ASN A 31 -11.83 35.51 -23.08
N GLY A 32 -11.71 35.56 -24.41
CA GLY A 32 -11.96 34.44 -25.31
C GLY A 32 -11.06 33.22 -25.05
N SER A 33 -9.75 33.41 -24.92
CA SER A 33 -8.77 32.30 -24.75
C SER A 33 -8.98 31.52 -23.47
N VAL A 34 -9.24 32.22 -22.35
CA VAL A 34 -9.52 31.57 -21.06
C VAL A 34 -10.82 30.76 -21.11
N LYS A 35 -11.85 31.29 -21.78
CA LYS A 35 -13.14 30.62 -21.93
C LYS A 35 -13.03 29.36 -22.80
N ASP A 36 -12.16 29.35 -23.79
CA ASP A 36 -11.92 28.19 -24.64
C ASP A 36 -11.14 27.09 -23.91
N MET A 37 -10.13 27.48 -23.12
CA MET A 37 -9.41 26.54 -22.24
C MET A 37 -10.34 25.89 -21.21
N ILE A 38 -11.24 26.67 -20.59
CA ILE A 38 -12.24 26.12 -19.65
C ILE A 38 -13.19 25.14 -20.35
N ARG A 39 -13.64 25.47 -21.57
CA ARG A 39 -14.52 24.57 -22.35
C ARG A 39 -13.81 23.27 -22.73
N GLU A 40 -12.55 23.35 -23.13
CA GLU A 40 -11.77 22.16 -23.47
C GLU A 40 -11.51 21.28 -22.25
N HIS A 41 -11.14 21.88 -21.11
CA HIS A 41 -10.92 21.16 -19.87
C HIS A 41 -12.21 20.50 -19.36
N HIS A 42 -13.34 21.22 -19.44
CA HIS A 42 -14.65 20.66 -19.08
C HIS A 42 -15.06 19.50 -20.00
N ALA A 43 -14.82 19.60 -21.31
CA ALA A 43 -15.10 18.51 -22.25
C ALA A 43 -14.22 17.28 -21.98
N ALA A 44 -12.94 17.48 -21.61
CA ALA A 44 -12.06 16.38 -21.22
C ALA A 44 -12.54 15.68 -19.95
N LEU A 45 -12.96 16.46 -18.94
CA LEU A 45 -13.46 15.93 -17.68
C LEU A 45 -14.77 15.13 -17.87
N MET A 46 -15.69 15.64 -18.69
CA MET A 46 -16.93 14.92 -19.00
C MET A 46 -16.69 13.59 -19.75
N ARG A 47 -15.67 13.52 -20.62
CA ARG A 47 -15.28 12.26 -21.27
C ARG A 47 -14.76 11.26 -20.24
N GLU A 48 -13.94 11.69 -19.30
CA GLU A 48 -13.37 10.78 -18.31
C GLU A 48 -14.43 10.25 -17.33
N LEU A 49 -15.34 11.12 -16.86
CA LEU A 49 -16.49 10.70 -16.05
C LEU A 49 -17.36 9.68 -16.78
N SER A 50 -17.60 9.87 -18.09
CA SER A 50 -18.40 8.92 -18.87
C SER A 50 -17.75 7.53 -18.95
N LYS A 51 -16.41 7.45 -19.05
CA LYS A 51 -15.68 6.17 -19.02
C LYS A 51 -15.78 5.51 -17.65
N GLN A 52 -15.61 6.28 -16.58
CA GLN A 52 -15.73 5.74 -15.21
C GLN A 52 -17.13 5.17 -14.96
N GLN A 53 -18.17 5.85 -15.45
CA GLN A 53 -19.55 5.37 -15.33
C GLN A 53 -19.78 4.08 -16.12
N GLU A 54 -19.22 3.95 -17.33
CA GLU A 54 -19.29 2.70 -18.12
C GLU A 54 -18.60 1.52 -17.41
N ILE A 55 -17.45 1.77 -16.77
CA ILE A 55 -16.73 0.74 -15.98
C ILE A 55 -17.58 0.30 -14.79
N LEU A 56 -18.19 1.24 -14.04
CA LEU A 56 -19.04 0.92 -12.89
C LEU A 56 -20.27 0.10 -13.32
N TYR A 57 -20.90 0.44 -14.44
CA TYR A 57 -22.00 -0.37 -14.99
C TYR A 57 -21.54 -1.78 -15.37
N SER A 58 -20.37 -1.93 -15.98
CA SER A 58 -19.84 -3.26 -16.34
C SER A 58 -19.56 -4.14 -15.12
N LEU A 59 -19.03 -3.55 -14.04
CA LEU A 59 -18.78 -4.24 -12.77
C LEU A 59 -20.09 -4.66 -12.08
N GLN A 60 -21.12 -3.81 -12.14
CA GLN A 60 -22.42 -4.12 -11.57
C GLN A 60 -23.06 -5.31 -12.29
N CYS A 61 -23.03 -5.34 -13.63
CA CYS A 61 -23.51 -6.50 -14.40
C CYS A 61 -22.72 -7.77 -14.08
N TRP A 62 -21.39 -7.68 -13.98
CA TRP A 62 -20.54 -8.82 -13.64
C TRP A 62 -20.86 -9.39 -12.25
N SER A 63 -21.13 -8.54 -11.26
CA SER A 63 -21.50 -8.98 -9.90
C SER A 63 -22.82 -9.77 -9.83
N GLN A 64 -23.78 -9.42 -10.70
CA GLN A 64 -25.07 -10.12 -10.78
C GLN A 64 -24.91 -11.50 -11.44
N ASP A 65 -24.12 -11.59 -12.50
CA ASP A 65 -23.80 -12.87 -13.15
C ASP A 65 -23.07 -13.84 -12.22
N PHE A 66 -22.19 -13.33 -11.36
CA PHE A 66 -21.48 -14.16 -10.39
C PHE A 66 -22.41 -14.73 -9.32
N SER A 67 -23.38 -13.94 -8.85
CA SER A 67 -24.38 -14.38 -7.87
C SER A 67 -25.27 -15.49 -8.40
N HIS A 68 -25.61 -15.48 -9.70
CA HIS A 68 -26.43 -16.53 -10.31
C HIS A 68 -25.70 -17.87 -10.51
N ARG A 69 -24.37 -17.88 -10.57
CA ARG A 69 -23.61 -19.12 -10.80
C ARG A 69 -23.26 -19.90 -9.52
N GLN A 70 -23.41 -19.31 -8.33
CA GLN A 70 -22.88 -19.92 -7.10
C GLN A 70 -23.80 -20.91 -6.36
N PHE A 71 -25.07 -21.08 -6.70
CA PHE A 71 -25.93 -22.03 -5.96
C PHE A 71 -26.86 -22.84 -6.85
N ALA A 72 -26.30 -23.84 -7.53
CA ALA A 72 -27.08 -25.05 -7.81
C ALA A 72 -27.21 -25.82 -6.48
N ALA A 73 -28.27 -25.52 -5.72
CA ALA A 73 -28.53 -26.22 -4.47
C ALA A 73 -28.61 -27.74 -4.73
N PRO A 74 -27.96 -28.58 -3.92
CA PRO A 74 -28.11 -30.03 -4.03
C PRO A 74 -29.58 -30.41 -3.83
N PRO A 75 -30.09 -31.40 -4.58
CA PRO A 75 -31.50 -31.78 -4.54
C PRO A 75 -31.86 -32.29 -3.13
N GLY A 76 -32.69 -31.54 -2.41
CA GLY A 76 -33.22 -31.98 -1.10
C GLY A 76 -33.50 -30.89 -0.06
N HIS A 77 -33.04 -29.64 -0.25
CA HIS A 77 -33.31 -28.57 0.71
C HIS A 77 -34.46 -27.65 0.30
N LEU A 78 -35.32 -27.34 1.27
CA LEU A 78 -36.52 -26.48 1.14
C LEU A 78 -36.14 -25.13 0.53
N ALA A 79 -36.61 -24.89 -0.68
CA ALA A 79 -36.41 -23.64 -1.40
C ALA A 79 -37.18 -22.51 -0.72
N PHE A 80 -36.45 -21.56 -0.11
CA PHE A 80 -37.01 -20.25 0.20
C PHE A 80 -37.39 -19.59 -1.12
N THR A 81 -38.67 -19.28 -1.29
CA THR A 81 -39.21 -18.61 -2.48
C THR A 81 -38.74 -17.16 -2.44
N ALA A 82 -37.55 -16.89 -2.98
CA ALA A 82 -37.08 -15.53 -3.19
C ALA A 82 -37.99 -14.86 -4.22
N ILE A 83 -38.50 -13.68 -3.87
CA ILE A 83 -39.31 -12.82 -4.75
C ILE A 83 -38.48 -12.56 -6.03
N PRO A 84 -39.04 -12.77 -7.23
CA PRO A 84 -38.32 -12.59 -8.48
C PRO A 84 -37.81 -11.15 -8.59
N ALA A 85 -36.50 -10.98 -8.61
CA ALA A 85 -35.88 -9.70 -8.89
C ALA A 85 -36.23 -9.24 -10.31
N PRO A 86 -36.42 -7.93 -10.55
CA PRO A 86 -36.70 -7.40 -11.87
C PRO A 86 -35.58 -7.77 -12.86
N SER A 87 -35.98 -8.13 -14.09
CA SER A 87 -35.10 -8.60 -15.16
C SER A 87 -33.94 -7.65 -15.45
N PRO A 88 -32.68 -8.13 -15.59
CA PRO A 88 -31.52 -7.26 -15.78
C PRO A 88 -31.36 -6.80 -17.22
N CYS A 89 -31.13 -5.50 -17.37
CA CYS A 89 -30.31 -4.89 -18.43
C CYS A 89 -30.63 -5.29 -19.88
N GLU A 90 -31.90 -5.34 -20.26
CA GLU A 90 -32.25 -5.45 -21.68
C GLU A 90 -32.10 -4.08 -22.37
N ASN A 91 -30.96 -3.92 -23.05
CA ASN A 91 -30.72 -3.02 -24.19
C ASN A 91 -31.16 -1.56 -24.04
N GLN A 92 -30.34 -0.72 -23.39
CA GLN A 92 -30.31 0.70 -23.74
C GLN A 92 -29.28 0.96 -24.85
N SER A 93 -29.81 1.55 -25.92
CA SER A 93 -29.20 1.89 -27.19
C SER A 93 -27.89 2.69 -27.05
N LYS A 94 -26.84 2.10 -27.61
CA LYS A 94 -25.52 2.70 -27.88
C LYS A 94 -25.65 4.11 -28.48
N PRO A 95 -25.16 5.18 -27.82
CA PRO A 95 -25.16 6.52 -28.39
C PRO A 95 -24.24 6.56 -29.62
N GLN A 96 -24.78 6.95 -30.78
CA GLN A 96 -24.01 7.13 -32.00
C GLN A 96 -22.99 8.26 -31.82
N ALA A 97 -21.70 7.90 -31.78
CA ALA A 97 -20.59 8.85 -31.73
C ALA A 97 -20.48 9.64 -33.05
N ALA A 98 -20.66 10.96 -32.95
CA ALA A 98 -20.44 11.90 -34.03
C ALA A 98 -18.93 11.99 -34.35
N LYS A 99 -18.56 11.64 -35.58
CA LYS A 99 -17.24 11.89 -36.19
C LYS A 99 -16.98 13.39 -36.25
N GLN A 100 -15.95 13.88 -35.56
CA GLN A 100 -15.36 15.18 -35.84
C GLN A 100 -13.94 15.01 -36.40
N HIS A 101 -13.79 15.48 -37.64
CA HIS A 101 -12.53 15.76 -38.32
C HIS A 101 -11.82 16.94 -37.65
N SER A 102 -10.54 16.79 -37.31
CA SER A 102 -9.66 17.92 -37.06
C SER A 102 -8.31 17.73 -37.75
N ARG A 103 -7.90 18.83 -38.37
CA ARG A 103 -7.06 18.98 -39.55
C ARG A 103 -5.62 19.27 -39.11
N ALA A 104 -4.66 18.68 -39.79
CA ALA A 104 -3.24 18.99 -39.62
C ALA A 104 -2.95 20.47 -39.93
N SER A 105 -2.06 21.08 -39.15
CA SER A 105 -1.34 22.27 -39.59
C SER A 105 0.15 22.13 -39.28
N LYS A 106 0.89 22.12 -40.38
CA LYS A 106 2.34 22.12 -40.53
C LYS A 106 2.74 23.59 -40.67
N LEU A 107 3.70 24.07 -39.89
CA LEU A 107 4.30 25.38 -40.13
C LEU A 107 5.82 25.31 -40.01
N ASP A 108 6.46 25.64 -41.13
CA ASP A 108 7.90 25.65 -41.38
C ASP A 108 8.53 27.01 -41.02
N SER A 109 9.72 26.97 -40.40
CA SER A 109 10.92 27.84 -40.58
C SER A 109 10.78 29.37 -40.30
N PRO A 110 11.85 30.24 -40.34
CA PRO A 110 13.30 30.05 -40.54
C PRO A 110 14.25 30.90 -39.62
N SER A 111 15.57 30.79 -39.87
CA SER A 111 16.61 31.86 -39.90
C SER A 111 17.06 32.50 -38.56
N SER A 112 18.26 32.20 -38.07
CA SER A 112 19.59 32.80 -38.38
C SER A 112 19.85 34.19 -37.75
N ALA A 113 20.97 34.31 -37.03
CA ALA A 113 22.02 35.34 -37.19
C ALA A 113 22.78 35.66 -35.88
N ILE A 114 24.10 35.42 -35.95
CA ILE A 114 25.18 36.31 -35.52
C ILE A 114 25.33 36.59 -33.99
N SER A 115 26.41 36.05 -33.42
CA SER A 115 27.24 36.86 -32.52
C SER A 115 28.70 36.37 -32.54
N GLU A 116 29.50 36.98 -33.40
CA GLU A 116 30.96 36.94 -33.38
C GLU A 116 31.47 37.72 -32.16
N ASN A 117 31.86 37.03 -31.09
CA ASN A 117 32.77 37.60 -30.10
C ASN A 117 33.66 36.51 -29.46
N THR A 118 34.32 35.76 -30.33
CA THR A 118 35.26 34.69 -29.98
C THR A 118 36.69 35.12 -30.30
N LYS A 119 37.43 35.65 -29.31
CA LYS A 119 38.91 35.55 -29.28
C LYS A 119 39.55 35.95 -27.94
N ALA A 120 39.01 36.92 -27.21
CA ALA A 120 39.61 37.38 -25.95
C ALA A 120 39.28 36.51 -24.72
N SER A 121 38.22 35.70 -24.78
CA SER A 121 37.73 34.88 -23.64
C SER A 121 38.36 33.48 -23.54
N ARG A 122 39.25 33.09 -24.48
CA ARG A 122 39.82 31.72 -24.53
C ARG A 122 41.05 31.51 -23.65
N ILE A 123 41.74 32.58 -23.24
CA ILE A 123 43.01 32.47 -22.48
C ILE A 123 42.75 32.36 -20.98
N VAL A 124 41.71 33.01 -20.47
CA VAL A 124 41.33 32.95 -19.03
C VAL A 124 40.67 31.61 -18.68
N THR A 125 39.92 31.00 -19.60
CA THR A 125 39.30 29.67 -19.40
C THR A 125 40.30 28.53 -19.35
N GLN A 126 41.44 28.64 -20.03
CA GLN A 126 42.41 27.54 -20.11
C GLN A 126 43.30 27.42 -18.85
N ILE A 127 43.52 28.53 -18.13
CA ILE A 127 44.29 28.53 -16.87
C ILE A 127 43.41 28.08 -15.69
N GLN A 128 42.12 28.46 -15.68
CA GLN A 128 41.16 28.01 -14.68
C GLN A 128 40.87 26.50 -14.79
N ALA A 129 40.96 25.93 -15.99
CA ALA A 129 40.82 24.49 -16.23
C ALA A 129 41.98 23.63 -15.64
N ARG A 130 43.19 24.20 -15.45
CA ARG A 130 44.34 23.43 -14.93
C ARG A 130 44.53 23.52 -13.42
N ILE A 131 44.07 24.59 -12.78
CA ILE A 131 44.17 24.75 -11.32
C ILE A 131 43.03 24.03 -10.59
N GLY A 132 41.87 23.83 -11.24
CA GLY A 132 40.76 23.02 -10.71
C GLY A 132 41.00 21.50 -10.72
N ALA A 133 41.97 21.00 -11.50
CA ALA A 133 42.19 19.57 -11.69
C ALA A 133 42.95 18.86 -10.54
N VAL A 134 43.56 19.63 -9.61
CA VAL A 134 44.48 19.07 -8.60
C VAL A 134 43.86 19.01 -7.20
N LYS A 135 42.74 19.69 -6.94
CA LYS A 135 42.27 19.92 -5.55
C LYS A 135 40.95 19.26 -5.15
N GLU A 136 40.49 18.24 -5.86
CA GLU A 136 39.36 17.43 -5.37
C GLU A 136 39.56 15.93 -5.66
N LYS A 137 40.64 15.35 -5.15
CA LYS A 137 40.52 14.00 -4.58
C LYS A 137 39.82 14.13 -3.21
N LYS A 138 38.60 14.70 -3.22
CA LYS A 138 37.66 14.49 -2.12
C LYS A 138 37.49 12.98 -2.09
N LEU A 139 37.95 12.35 -1.01
CA LEU A 139 37.46 11.04 -0.59
C LEU A 139 35.93 11.20 -0.43
N THR A 140 35.20 11.13 -1.53
CA THR A 140 33.77 10.86 -1.48
C THR A 140 33.67 9.44 -0.91
N PRO A 141 33.02 9.32 0.25
CA PRO A 141 33.16 8.18 1.11
C PRO A 141 32.51 6.99 0.42
N THR A 142 33.24 5.88 0.33
CA THR A 142 32.83 4.58 -0.21
C THR A 142 31.47 4.08 0.33
N ARG A 143 30.98 4.67 1.43
CA ARG A 143 29.66 4.46 2.03
C ARG A 143 28.48 4.76 1.10
N GLU A 144 28.61 5.72 0.17
CA GLU A 144 27.54 6.02 -0.81
C GLU A 144 27.24 4.83 -1.72
N THR A 145 28.26 4.04 -2.07
CA THR A 145 28.06 2.89 -2.98
C THR A 145 27.24 1.75 -2.38
N ARG A 146 27.29 1.53 -1.06
CA ARG A 146 26.49 0.48 -0.40
C ARG A 146 25.04 0.91 -0.23
N MET A 147 24.83 2.16 0.16
CA MET A 147 23.48 2.71 0.30
C MET A 147 22.77 2.81 -1.05
N ALA A 148 23.48 3.18 -2.13
CA ALA A 148 22.90 3.21 -3.48
C ALA A 148 22.45 1.81 -3.94
N LYS A 149 23.22 0.75 -3.62
CA LYS A 149 22.80 -0.63 -3.93
C LYS A 149 21.60 -1.07 -3.11
N LEU A 150 21.57 -0.72 -1.82
CA LEU A 150 20.43 -1.05 -0.96
C LEU A 150 19.17 -0.32 -1.42
N TYR A 151 19.31 0.96 -1.79
CA TYR A 151 18.23 1.77 -2.33
C TYR A 151 17.68 1.14 -3.62
N GLY A 152 18.53 0.81 -4.60
CA GLY A 152 18.08 0.14 -5.83
C GLY A 152 17.46 -1.25 -5.60
N PHE A 153 17.89 -1.97 -4.55
CA PHE A 153 17.29 -3.25 -4.17
C PHE A 153 15.91 -3.12 -3.51
N VAL A 154 15.63 -2.01 -2.84
CA VAL A 154 14.34 -1.78 -2.17
C VAL A 154 13.37 -1.05 -3.09
N ALA A 155 13.83 -0.08 -3.88
CA ALA A 155 12.97 0.73 -4.75
C ALA A 155 12.56 -0.01 -6.04
N ASP A 156 13.51 -0.67 -6.71
CA ASP A 156 13.29 -1.32 -8.02
C ASP A 156 13.46 -2.83 -7.94
N GLY A 157 13.63 -3.37 -6.74
CA GLY A 157 14.21 -4.69 -6.57
C GLY A 157 13.22 -5.82 -6.32
N PRO A 158 13.75 -7.04 -6.18
CA PRO A 158 12.97 -8.27 -6.02
C PRO A 158 12.22 -8.35 -4.68
N LEU A 159 12.41 -7.37 -3.78
CA LEU A 159 11.76 -7.33 -2.48
C LEU A 159 10.24 -7.19 -2.62
N ASP A 160 9.75 -6.38 -3.57
CA ASP A 160 8.32 -6.23 -3.85
C ASP A 160 7.69 -7.54 -4.36
N ILE A 161 8.43 -8.27 -5.20
CA ILE A 161 7.98 -9.56 -5.73
C ILE A 161 7.93 -10.60 -4.61
N LEU A 162 8.96 -10.63 -3.75
CA LEU A 162 9.00 -11.52 -2.58
C LEU A 162 7.86 -11.21 -1.60
N ALA A 163 7.61 -9.93 -1.30
CA ALA A 163 6.50 -9.50 -0.45
C ALA A 163 5.16 -9.96 -1.04
N GLY A 164 4.95 -9.77 -2.35
CA GLY A 164 3.75 -10.25 -3.05
C GLY A 164 3.56 -11.77 -2.96
N ILE A 165 4.63 -12.56 -3.11
CA ILE A 165 4.57 -14.02 -2.95
C ILE A 165 4.21 -14.41 -1.51
N ILE A 166 4.80 -13.73 -0.52
CA ILE A 166 4.55 -14.00 0.89
C ILE A 166 3.09 -13.69 1.26
N ILE A 167 2.55 -12.57 0.77
CA ILE A 167 1.12 -12.22 0.93
C ILE A 167 0.23 -13.29 0.33
N LEU A 168 0.56 -13.80 -0.87
CA LEU A 168 -0.20 -14.86 -1.52
C LEU A 168 -0.20 -16.15 -0.69
N ILE A 169 0.96 -16.55 -0.18
CA ILE A 169 1.10 -17.73 0.67
C ILE A 169 0.29 -17.55 1.96
N ASN A 170 0.39 -16.41 2.63
CA ASN A 170 -0.39 -16.11 3.83
C ASN A 170 -1.90 -16.19 3.57
N ALA A 171 -2.36 -15.63 2.44
CA ALA A 171 -3.77 -15.72 2.04
C ALA A 171 -4.22 -17.18 1.82
N LEU A 172 -3.37 -18.04 1.26
CA LEU A 172 -3.67 -19.47 1.12
C LEU A 172 -3.78 -20.17 2.49
N PHE A 173 -2.91 -19.84 3.44
CA PHE A 173 -3.01 -20.37 4.81
C PHE A 173 -4.32 -19.96 5.49
N LEU A 174 -4.74 -18.69 5.34
CA LEU A 174 -6.03 -18.21 5.86
C LEU A 174 -7.21 -18.96 5.26
N VAL A 175 -7.17 -19.28 3.96
CA VAL A 175 -8.23 -20.07 3.30
C VAL A 175 -8.28 -21.50 3.85
N VAL A 176 -7.12 -22.15 4.00
CA VAL A 176 -7.04 -23.51 4.55
C VAL A 176 -7.55 -23.54 5.98
N GLU A 177 -7.13 -22.58 6.80
CA GLU A 177 -7.61 -22.44 8.17
C GLU A 177 -9.13 -22.24 8.22
N MET A 178 -9.68 -21.35 7.37
CA MET A 178 -11.11 -21.11 7.30
C MET A 178 -11.89 -22.39 6.94
N GLN A 179 -11.37 -23.20 6.01
CA GLN A 179 -11.99 -24.48 5.65
C GLN A 179 -11.96 -25.50 6.78
N GLN A 180 -10.84 -25.57 7.52
CA GLN A 180 -10.74 -26.46 8.69
C GLN A 180 -11.68 -26.03 9.80
N ARG A 181 -11.77 -24.73 10.10
CA ARG A 181 -12.72 -24.20 11.08
C ARG A 181 -14.17 -24.44 10.64
N GLY A 182 -14.46 -24.28 9.35
CA GLY A 182 -15.77 -24.56 8.79
C GLY A 182 -16.19 -26.02 8.93
N SER A 183 -15.28 -26.96 8.66
CA SER A 183 -15.57 -28.39 8.80
C SER A 183 -15.72 -28.81 10.27
N ALA A 184 -14.91 -28.23 11.17
CA ALA A 184 -15.04 -28.42 12.61
C ALA A 184 -16.37 -27.87 13.14
N ALA A 185 -16.82 -26.71 12.66
CA ALA A 185 -18.11 -26.15 13.05
C ALA A 185 -19.28 -27.05 12.62
N GLU A 186 -19.23 -27.65 11.42
CA GLU A 186 -20.28 -28.56 10.96
C GLU A 186 -20.37 -29.83 11.83
N SER A 187 -19.24 -30.38 12.27
CA SER A 187 -19.23 -31.56 13.14
C SER A 187 -19.78 -31.25 14.54
N ILE A 188 -19.43 -30.08 15.10
CA ILE A 188 -19.91 -29.61 16.41
C ILE A 188 -21.44 -29.43 16.38
N VAL A 189 -21.98 -28.77 15.36
CA VAL A 189 -23.44 -28.54 15.23
C VAL A 189 -24.23 -29.85 15.16
N ARG A 190 -23.63 -30.94 14.67
CA ARG A 190 -24.31 -32.24 14.55
C ARG A 190 -24.22 -33.14 15.77
N MET A 191 -23.18 -33.03 16.59
CA MET A 191 -22.91 -34.06 17.61
C MET A 191 -23.32 -33.66 19.03
N TYR A 192 -23.02 -32.47 19.56
CA TYR A 192 -23.41 -32.07 20.93
C TYR A 192 -23.37 -30.54 21.10
N PRO A 193 -24.24 -29.95 21.95
CA PRO A 193 -24.21 -28.52 22.29
C PRO A 193 -23.10 -28.12 23.27
N GLU A 194 -22.40 -29.08 23.87
CA GLU A 194 -21.30 -28.81 24.80
C GLU A 194 -19.99 -28.71 24.02
N TRP A 195 -19.53 -27.46 23.83
CA TRP A 195 -18.28 -27.14 23.15
C TRP A 195 -17.10 -27.79 23.90
N PRO A 196 -16.34 -28.72 23.29
CA PRO A 196 -15.15 -29.23 23.95
C PRO A 196 -14.16 -28.07 24.07
N ALA A 197 -13.84 -27.69 25.31
CA ALA A 197 -12.93 -26.59 25.62
C ALA A 197 -11.54 -26.75 24.96
N ASN A 198 -11.19 -27.97 24.54
CA ASN A 198 -9.90 -28.29 23.93
C ASN A 198 -9.97 -28.40 22.40
N THR A 199 -11.05 -27.95 21.75
CA THR A 199 -11.08 -27.79 20.28
C THR A 199 -10.40 -26.48 19.88
N ASP A 200 -9.27 -26.20 20.52
CA ASP A 200 -8.51 -24.98 20.30
C ASP A 200 -7.88 -25.03 18.91
N ARG A 201 -7.78 -23.83 18.32
CA ARG A 201 -7.07 -23.57 17.08
C ARG A 201 -5.72 -24.32 17.13
N PRO A 202 -5.35 -25.12 16.12
CA PRO A 202 -4.04 -25.76 16.11
C PRO A 202 -2.96 -24.69 16.28
N GLU A 203 -2.12 -24.83 17.31
CA GLU A 203 -1.09 -23.84 17.70
C GLU A 203 -0.21 -23.42 16.51
N ILE A 204 -0.02 -24.33 15.55
CA ILE A 204 0.75 -24.10 14.33
C ILE A 204 0.23 -22.92 13.49
N TYR A 205 -1.08 -22.65 13.45
CA TYR A 205 -1.63 -21.54 12.67
C TYR A 205 -1.33 -20.19 13.33
N GLU A 206 -1.35 -20.15 14.66
CA GLU A 206 -0.97 -18.96 15.44
C GLU A 206 0.53 -18.65 15.26
N ASP A 207 1.39 -19.68 15.35
CA ASP A 207 2.82 -19.52 15.12
C ASP A 207 3.15 -19.03 13.70
N ILE A 208 2.47 -19.58 12.69
CA ILE A 208 2.63 -19.16 11.30
C ILE A 208 2.18 -17.72 11.10
N GLU A 209 1.04 -17.33 11.68
CA GLU A 209 0.54 -15.95 11.64
C GLU A 209 1.54 -14.97 12.26
N TYR A 210 2.14 -15.33 13.40
CA TYR A 210 3.19 -14.53 14.03
C TYR A 210 4.47 -14.43 13.21
N ALA A 211 4.87 -15.52 12.54
CA ALA A 211 6.01 -15.50 11.64
C ALA A 211 5.78 -14.56 10.44
N PHE A 212 4.59 -14.58 9.84
CA PHE A 212 4.24 -13.66 8.76
C PHE A 212 4.15 -12.21 9.23
N LEU A 213 3.51 -11.96 10.38
CA LEU A 213 3.44 -10.61 10.94
C LEU A 213 4.84 -10.05 11.23
N ALA A 214 5.73 -10.85 11.81
CA ALA A 214 7.11 -10.45 12.07
C ALA A 214 7.86 -10.12 10.77
N PHE A 215 7.63 -10.91 9.71
CA PHE A 215 8.19 -10.62 8.38
C PHE A 215 7.69 -9.27 7.84
N TYR A 216 6.38 -9.01 7.87
CA TYR A 216 5.81 -7.74 7.39
C TYR A 216 6.33 -6.54 8.19
N VAL A 217 6.41 -6.65 9.52
CA VAL A 217 7.01 -5.60 10.36
C VAL A 217 8.45 -5.31 9.97
N CYS A 218 9.27 -6.35 9.78
CA CYS A 218 10.67 -6.18 9.37
C CYS A 218 10.78 -5.51 8.00
N GLU A 219 9.92 -5.91 7.06
CA GLU A 219 9.89 -5.39 5.70
C GLU A 219 9.46 -3.91 5.65
N THR A 220 8.36 -3.54 6.32
CA THR A 220 7.91 -2.15 6.44
C THR A 220 8.97 -1.27 7.14
N VAL A 221 9.60 -1.75 8.21
CA VAL A 221 10.69 -1.01 8.89
C VAL A 221 11.89 -0.82 7.96
N LEU A 222 12.26 -1.84 7.19
CA LEU A 222 13.33 -1.74 6.20
C LEU A 222 13.00 -0.70 5.14
N ARG A 223 11.78 -0.70 4.58
CA ARG A 223 11.33 0.33 3.62
C ARG A 223 11.40 1.74 4.22
N ILE A 224 10.86 1.94 5.42
CA ILE A 224 10.85 3.26 6.09
C ILE A 224 12.29 3.75 6.32
N THR A 225 13.19 2.87 6.77
CA THR A 225 14.57 3.26 7.08
C THR A 225 15.42 3.56 5.84
N VAL A 226 15.14 2.89 4.72
CA VAL A 226 15.85 3.07 3.44
C VAL A 226 15.33 4.28 2.67
N LEU A 227 14.00 4.39 2.46
CA LEU A 227 13.40 5.47 1.65
C LEU A 227 13.17 6.78 2.43
N ARG A 228 13.00 6.74 3.75
CA ARG A 228 12.84 7.90 4.64
C ARG A 228 11.78 8.91 4.20
N LYS A 229 12.18 9.95 3.45
CA LYS A 229 11.29 11.02 2.98
C LYS A 229 10.54 10.62 1.71
N GLU A 230 11.21 9.88 0.83
CA GLU A 230 10.64 9.40 -0.43
C GLU A 230 9.57 8.32 -0.18
N TRP A 231 9.61 7.66 0.98
CA TRP A 231 8.63 6.65 1.38
C TRP A 231 7.18 7.17 1.41
N TYR A 232 7.00 8.43 1.85
CA TYR A 232 5.68 9.04 1.97
C TYR A 232 5.31 9.86 0.73
N TYR A 233 6.28 10.59 0.17
CA TYR A 233 6.04 11.55 -0.91
C TYR A 233 7.14 11.46 -1.97
N HIS A 234 6.74 11.14 -3.19
CA HIS A 234 7.58 11.24 -4.37
C HIS A 234 7.27 12.57 -5.09
N PRO A 235 8.27 13.35 -5.53
CA PRO A 235 8.04 14.66 -6.14
C PRO A 235 7.24 14.58 -7.46
N GLU A 236 7.33 13.48 -8.19
CA GLU A 236 6.67 13.31 -9.50
C GLU A 236 5.29 12.63 -9.39
N GLU A 237 5.14 11.64 -8.50
CA GLU A 237 3.92 10.83 -8.37
C GLU A 237 3.00 11.32 -7.23
N GLY A 238 3.54 12.13 -6.31
CA GLY A 238 2.84 12.61 -5.14
C GLY A 238 2.88 11.61 -3.98
N VAL A 239 1.75 11.45 -3.30
CA VAL A 239 1.63 10.61 -2.10
C VAL A 239 1.62 9.13 -2.50
N GLN A 240 2.54 8.34 -1.95
CA GLN A 240 2.64 6.90 -2.22
C GLN A 240 1.65 6.11 -1.36
N TRP A 241 0.38 6.06 -1.79
CA TRP A 241 -0.70 5.37 -1.07
C TRP A 241 -0.45 3.88 -0.81
N GLY A 242 0.30 3.20 -1.69
CA GLY A 242 0.63 1.79 -1.52
C GLY A 242 1.45 1.52 -0.25
N ASN A 243 2.51 2.30 -0.04
CA ASN A 243 3.36 2.20 1.16
C ASN A 243 2.59 2.57 2.43
N PHE A 244 1.68 3.54 2.34
CA PHE A 244 0.83 3.91 3.48
C PHE A 244 -0.16 2.81 3.85
N LEU A 245 -0.78 2.17 2.86
CA LEU A 245 -1.70 1.05 3.06
C LEU A 245 -0.98 -0.14 3.69
N ASP A 246 0.24 -0.46 3.22
CA ASP A 246 1.08 -1.52 3.79
C ASP A 246 1.36 -1.28 5.28
N ALA A 247 1.80 -0.07 5.64
CA ALA A 247 2.02 0.29 7.05
C ALA A 247 0.74 0.21 7.90
N LEU A 248 -0.42 0.55 7.34
CA LEU A 248 -1.70 0.39 8.04
C LEU A 248 -2.06 -1.08 8.27
N ILE A 249 -1.83 -1.95 7.30
CA ILE A 249 -2.08 -3.39 7.43
C ILE A 249 -1.20 -3.97 8.55
N VAL A 250 0.09 -3.60 8.57
CA VAL A 250 1.01 -4.01 9.64
C VAL A 250 0.56 -3.47 11.00
N LEU A 251 0.09 -2.22 11.07
CA LEU A 251 -0.44 -1.64 12.29
C LEU A 251 -1.68 -2.37 12.80
N PHE A 252 -2.60 -2.77 11.91
CA PHE A 252 -3.75 -3.58 12.28
C PHE A 252 -3.34 -4.95 12.81
N GLY A 253 -2.39 -5.63 12.16
CA GLY A 253 -1.86 -6.92 12.65
C GLY A 253 -1.19 -6.81 14.01
N LEU A 254 -0.42 -5.75 14.26
CA LEU A 254 0.16 -5.48 15.58
C LEU A 254 -0.91 -5.18 16.63
N THR A 255 -1.96 -4.44 16.25
CA THR A 255 -3.07 -4.12 17.15
C THR A 255 -3.83 -5.39 17.53
N ASP A 256 -4.08 -6.28 16.57
CA ASP A 256 -4.73 -7.56 16.81
C ASP A 256 -3.89 -8.44 17.74
N LEU A 257 -2.57 -8.53 17.52
CA LEU A 257 -1.64 -9.22 18.42
C LEU A 257 -1.69 -8.66 19.85
N VAL A 258 -1.71 -7.34 19.98
CA VAL A 258 -1.80 -6.65 21.28
C VAL A 258 -3.13 -6.96 21.96
N ILE A 259 -4.24 -6.93 21.24
CA ILE A 259 -5.56 -7.28 21.78
C ILE A 259 -5.54 -8.75 22.24
N ALA A 260 -5.05 -9.65 21.40
CA ALA A 260 -4.98 -11.08 21.69
C ALA A 260 -4.17 -11.41 22.95
N LYS A 261 -3.06 -10.68 23.22
CA LYS A 261 -2.20 -10.97 24.38
C LYS A 261 -2.49 -10.12 25.63
N ILE A 262 -2.98 -8.89 25.48
CA ILE A 262 -3.22 -7.97 26.61
C ILE A 262 -4.67 -8.02 27.09
N VAL A 263 -5.63 -8.02 26.17
CA VAL A 263 -7.05 -7.89 26.51
C VAL A 263 -7.65 -9.24 26.91
N LEU A 264 -7.13 -10.31 26.33
CA LEU A 264 -7.45 -11.69 26.70
C LEU A 264 -6.25 -12.27 27.44
N PRO A 265 -5.98 -11.85 28.69
CA PRO A 265 -5.00 -12.57 29.50
C PRO A 265 -5.43 -14.03 29.50
N GLN A 266 -4.55 -14.94 29.10
CA GLN A 266 -4.83 -16.37 29.18
C GLN A 266 -5.14 -16.69 30.65
N GLU A 267 -6.43 -16.76 30.95
CA GLU A 267 -6.90 -17.28 32.22
C GLU A 267 -6.46 -18.75 32.26
N GLY A 268 -5.43 -19.07 33.06
CA GLY A 268 -5.31 -20.44 33.57
C GLY A 268 -4.11 -21.29 33.16
N PHE A 269 -2.92 -20.74 32.86
CA PHE A 269 -1.69 -21.43 33.27
C PHE A 269 -1.30 -21.04 34.71
N GLU A 270 -2.30 -20.84 35.58
CA GLU A 270 -2.06 -21.19 36.98
C GLU A 270 -1.81 -22.68 36.98
N PHE A 271 -0.52 -23.03 37.02
CA PHE A 271 -0.03 -24.25 37.61
C PHE A 271 -0.83 -24.43 38.91
N PHE A 272 -1.94 -25.16 38.86
CA PHE A 272 -2.47 -25.87 40.00
C PHE A 272 -1.39 -26.90 40.31
N VAL A 273 -0.31 -26.43 40.93
CA VAL A 273 0.52 -27.27 41.78
C VAL A 273 -0.48 -27.77 42.79
N CYS A 274 -1.01 -28.97 42.55
CA CYS A 274 -1.58 -29.79 43.58
C CYS A 274 -0.46 -29.90 44.61
N SER A 275 -0.44 -28.97 45.57
CA SER A 275 0.45 -29.04 46.70
C SER A 275 0.05 -30.37 47.34
N PRO A 276 0.92 -31.40 47.32
CA PRO A 276 0.57 -32.65 47.95
C PRO A 276 0.36 -32.30 49.40
N SER A 277 -0.91 -32.29 49.84
CA SER A 277 -1.21 -32.20 51.25
C SER A 277 -0.47 -33.37 51.85
N ALA A 278 0.57 -33.08 52.63
CA ALA A 278 1.30 -34.07 53.39
C ALA A 278 0.33 -34.63 54.44
N GLY A 279 -0.56 -35.52 54.01
CA GLY A 279 -1.47 -36.27 54.83
C GLY A 279 -0.66 -37.34 55.53
N ILE A 280 -0.09 -36.99 56.67
CA ILE A 280 0.35 -37.97 57.65
C ILE A 280 -0.93 -38.53 58.30
N GLY A 281 -1.38 -39.68 57.78
CA GLY A 281 -2.21 -40.64 58.50
C GLY A 281 -3.71 -40.40 58.43
N GLY A 282 -4.41 -41.36 57.82
CA GLY A 282 -5.85 -41.55 58.03
C GLY A 282 -6.61 -41.76 56.73
N TYR A 283 -6.96 -43.02 56.47
CA TYR A 283 -7.81 -43.47 55.37
C TYR A 283 -9.14 -42.69 55.32
N THR A 284 -9.30 -41.81 54.34
CA THR A 284 -10.61 -41.49 53.75
C THR A 284 -10.41 -41.12 52.29
N GLN A 285 -10.97 -41.92 51.39
CA GLN A 285 -11.12 -41.61 49.97
C GLN A 285 -11.95 -40.32 49.82
N PHE A 286 -11.29 -39.22 49.49
CA PHE A 286 -11.95 -38.14 48.77
C PHE A 286 -11.38 -38.16 47.36
N GLU A 287 -12.23 -38.51 46.39
CA GLU A 287 -11.98 -38.27 44.98
C GLU A 287 -11.79 -36.77 44.80
N THR A 288 -10.54 -36.35 44.84
CA THR A 288 -10.17 -35.00 44.43
C THR A 288 -10.19 -35.05 42.91
N VAL A 289 -11.36 -34.78 42.33
CA VAL A 289 -11.50 -34.59 40.89
C VAL A 289 -10.76 -33.31 40.55
N CYS A 290 -9.50 -33.47 40.16
CA CYS A 290 -8.79 -32.49 39.36
C CYS A 290 -9.47 -32.51 38.00
N TRP A 291 -10.18 -31.43 37.67
CA TRP A 291 -10.69 -31.19 36.32
C TRP A 291 -9.55 -30.77 35.41
#